data_AF-A0AAX0VBQ7-F1
#
_entry.id   AF-A0AAX0VBQ7-F1
#
_cell.length_a   1.000
_cell.length_b   1.000
_cell.length_c   1.000
_cell.angle_alpha   90.00
_cell.angle_beta   90.00
_cell.angle_gamma   90.00
#
_symmetry.space_group_name_H-M   'P 1'
#
loop_
_entity.id
_entity.type
_entity.pdbx_description
1 polymer ?
#
loop_
_entity_poly.entity_id
_entity_poly.type
_entity_poly.pdbx_seq_one_letter_code
_entity_poly.pdbx_strand_id
1 'polypeptide(L)'
;MTIKKSLAFILLPLALLVALLVGNNQAVSAAGQTVSRVQAKKTLVLGTSPDYAPYEFLVNKNGKNKTVGMDIDVAQKVADDLHVKLVIKSMDFDALLVGLETGKVDMVISAMSPTDERTKSVDFSDVYYLGGQSILVNKADAKIYKSKNSFIGKKVGVQTGSLQQTLAKKQIKNAQITGLTKVPDLVLALKSHKIDGIVAEEPVATAYASNDPELVQIDGKFNLGADMQGSAIAFPKNSPTLVAAANKSIAQIKQQKLIPQYLKSAGSLMKTNTHNTSMWHYWSYFAKGIGYTLFITIISIIIGIFIGVVLAFARLSKSKLFHSLAVMYIEFVRGTPLMIQIMFVYFGIGLWVNIPALFAGVIAVSLNSAAYVAEIIRSGINAIDAGQTEASRSLGLSQHDTMRYIILPQALKNIWPALGNEFISLIKESSIVSIIGVTDLIYQLKVVQSATYKGVAPIFVAMVIYFILTFSLSKLLNHIERKMQHA
;
A
#
# COMPACT_ATOMS: atom_id res chain seq x y z
N MET A 1 12.50 -8.35 -43.56
CA MET A 1 12.71 -9.43 -42.56
C MET A 1 12.82 -8.83 -41.14
N THR A 2 11.87 -7.99 -40.74
CA THR A 2 12.13 -6.93 -39.73
C THR A 2 11.03 -6.71 -38.69
N ILE A 3 9.90 -7.42 -38.78
CA ILE A 3 8.80 -7.34 -37.80
C ILE A 3 8.73 -8.59 -36.90
N LYS A 4 9.08 -9.78 -37.43
CA LYS A 4 9.08 -11.04 -36.65
C LYS A 4 10.17 -11.09 -35.57
N LYS A 5 11.32 -10.43 -35.78
CA LYS A 5 12.41 -10.40 -34.78
C LYS A 5 12.07 -9.49 -33.61
N SER A 6 11.43 -8.35 -33.85
CA SER A 6 10.98 -7.40 -32.83
C SER A 6 9.86 -7.97 -31.95
N LEU A 7 8.92 -8.75 -32.53
CA LEU A 7 7.91 -9.47 -31.74
C LEU A 7 8.53 -10.53 -30.81
N ALA A 8 9.56 -11.26 -31.27
CA ALA A 8 10.24 -12.26 -30.47
C ALA A 8 10.96 -11.65 -29.25
N PHE A 9 11.47 -10.43 -29.35
CA PHE A 9 12.08 -9.69 -28.23
C PHE A 9 11.06 -9.20 -27.19
N ILE A 10 9.79 -9.03 -27.56
CA ILE A 10 8.71 -8.69 -26.61
C ILE A 10 8.12 -9.96 -25.98
N LEU A 11 8.03 -11.05 -26.75
CA LEU A 11 7.46 -12.31 -26.30
C LEU A 11 8.39 -13.12 -25.38
N LEU A 12 9.71 -13.00 -25.51
CA LEU A 12 10.66 -13.73 -24.65
C LEU A 12 10.61 -13.32 -23.16
N PRO A 13 10.64 -12.03 -22.78
CA PRO A 13 10.51 -11.64 -21.38
C PRO A 13 9.10 -11.91 -20.84
N LEU A 14 8.05 -11.83 -21.69
CA LEU A 14 6.70 -12.23 -21.32
C LEU A 14 6.61 -13.75 -21.06
N ALA A 15 7.27 -14.56 -21.89
CA ALA A 15 7.36 -16.02 -21.70
C ALA A 15 8.25 -16.39 -20.50
N LEU A 16 9.28 -15.61 -20.17
CA LEU A 16 10.09 -15.79 -18.97
C LEU A 16 9.32 -15.38 -17.69
N LEU A 17 8.50 -14.32 -17.77
CA LEU A 17 7.60 -13.90 -16.69
C LEU A 17 6.50 -14.97 -16.47
N VAL A 18 5.95 -15.52 -17.55
CA VAL A 18 5.00 -16.65 -17.50
C VAL A 18 5.69 -17.93 -17.02
N ALA A 19 6.93 -18.22 -17.41
CA ALA A 19 7.68 -19.37 -16.91
C ALA A 19 8.10 -19.25 -15.44
N LEU A 20 8.30 -18.02 -14.94
CA LEU A 20 8.48 -17.73 -13.50
C LEU A 20 7.15 -17.79 -12.72
N LEU A 21 6.01 -17.55 -13.37
CA LEU A 21 4.66 -17.74 -12.80
C LEU A 21 4.19 -19.20 -12.85
N VAL A 22 4.70 -19.99 -13.81
CA VAL A 22 4.37 -21.42 -14.02
C VAL A 22 5.45 -22.34 -13.41
N GLY A 23 6.56 -21.78 -12.94
CA GLY A 23 7.65 -22.51 -12.31
C GLY A 23 7.29 -23.01 -10.93
N ASN A 24 7.04 -24.32 -10.83
CA ASN A 24 6.80 -25.10 -9.62
C ASN A 24 5.72 -24.52 -8.67
N ASN A 25 4.50 -25.03 -8.83
CA ASN A 25 3.63 -25.36 -7.72
C ASN A 25 4.34 -26.34 -6.76
N GLN A 26 5.39 -25.90 -6.07
CA GLN A 26 5.46 -26.29 -4.68
C GLN A 26 4.31 -25.51 -4.05
N ALA A 27 3.15 -26.17 -4.01
CA ALA A 27 2.17 -25.90 -2.98
C ALA A 27 2.98 -25.62 -1.72
N VAL A 28 2.85 -24.42 -1.14
CA VAL A 28 3.30 -24.16 0.22
C VAL A 28 2.73 -25.33 1.01
N SER A 29 3.58 -26.31 1.29
CA SER A 29 3.13 -27.64 1.66
C SER A 29 2.18 -27.48 2.83
N ALA A 30 1.01 -28.14 2.79
CA ALA A 30 0.05 -28.17 3.89
C ALA A 30 0.71 -28.59 5.23
N ALA A 31 1.91 -29.19 5.19
CA ALA A 31 2.74 -29.47 6.36
C ALA A 31 3.32 -28.22 7.05
N GLY A 32 3.26 -27.03 6.42
CA GLY A 32 3.99 -25.82 6.80
C GLY A 32 3.18 -24.72 7.46
N GLN A 33 1.94 -24.95 7.89
CA GLN A 33 1.07 -23.94 8.53
C GLN A 33 0.32 -24.51 9.74
N THR A 34 1.08 -25.13 10.63
CA THR A 34 0.57 -25.74 11.86
C THR A 34 0.82 -24.85 13.08
N VAL A 35 0.07 -25.09 14.15
CA VAL A 35 0.34 -24.52 15.48
C VAL A 35 1.81 -24.72 15.88
N SER A 36 2.37 -25.90 15.60
CA SER A 36 3.77 -26.23 15.91
C SER A 36 4.77 -25.29 15.24
N ARG A 37 4.51 -24.85 13.99
CA ARG A 37 5.37 -23.87 13.32
C ARG A 37 5.33 -22.51 14.01
N VAL A 38 4.13 -22.03 14.34
CA VAL A 38 3.93 -20.73 15.01
C VAL A 38 4.63 -20.75 16.37
N GLN A 39 4.47 -21.85 17.12
CA GLN A 39 5.15 -22.06 18.41
C GLN A 39 6.67 -22.14 18.26
N ALA A 40 7.19 -22.86 17.25
CA ALA A 40 8.63 -22.91 16.97
C ALA A 40 9.21 -21.53 16.64
N LYS A 41 8.48 -20.72 15.86
CA LYS A 41 8.84 -19.32 15.57
C LYS A 41 8.65 -18.38 16.76
N LYS A 42 7.92 -18.80 17.79
CA LYS A 42 7.48 -17.99 18.95
C LYS A 42 6.71 -16.72 18.57
N THR A 43 6.17 -16.66 17.36
CA THR A 43 5.46 -15.49 16.84
C THR A 43 4.27 -15.91 16.01
N LEU A 44 3.15 -15.19 16.19
CA LEU A 44 1.96 -15.26 15.36
C LEU A 44 1.80 -13.93 14.62
N VAL A 45 1.92 -13.96 13.29
CA VAL A 45 1.89 -12.76 12.45
C VAL A 45 0.46 -12.48 11.99
N LEU A 46 -0.11 -11.38 12.46
CA LEU A 46 -1.45 -10.90 12.10
C LEU A 46 -1.37 -9.91 10.93
N GLY A 47 -2.16 -10.14 9.88
CA GLY A 47 -2.52 -9.14 8.88
C GLY A 47 -3.80 -8.40 9.25
N THR A 48 -3.79 -7.07 9.18
CA THR A 48 -4.97 -6.23 9.47
C THR A 48 -4.92 -4.88 8.73
N SER A 49 -6.07 -4.22 8.53
CA SER A 49 -6.14 -2.86 7.94
C SER A 49 -6.62 -1.86 9.00
N PRO A 50 -5.73 -1.12 9.67
CA PRO A 50 -6.07 -0.37 10.89
C PRO A 50 -6.73 0.99 10.60
N ASP A 51 -7.81 0.98 9.83
CA ASP A 51 -8.65 2.12 9.45
C ASP A 51 -10.14 1.88 9.73
N TYR A 52 -10.47 0.91 10.59
CA TYR A 52 -11.82 0.36 10.79
C TYR A 52 -12.25 0.37 12.28
N ALA A 53 -12.06 1.50 12.96
CA ALA A 53 -12.47 1.63 14.38
C ALA A 53 -13.97 1.31 14.57
N PRO A 54 -14.36 0.49 15.58
CA PRO A 54 -13.57 0.05 16.74
C PRO A 54 -12.85 -1.29 16.60
N TYR A 55 -12.87 -1.94 15.43
CA TYR A 55 -12.27 -3.25 15.20
C TYR A 55 -10.73 -3.16 15.25
N GLU A 56 -10.17 -2.37 14.35
CA GLU A 56 -8.74 -2.10 14.29
C GLU A 56 -8.50 -0.65 13.88
N PHE A 57 -7.66 0.03 14.64
CA PHE A 57 -7.28 1.40 14.38
C PHE A 57 -5.96 1.72 15.05
N LEU A 58 -5.42 2.88 14.72
CA LEU A 58 -4.14 3.33 15.26
C LEU A 58 -4.37 4.31 16.40
N VAL A 59 -3.62 4.12 17.49
CA VAL A 59 -3.47 5.10 18.55
C VAL A 59 -2.03 5.54 18.66
N ASN A 60 -1.83 6.80 19.08
CA ASN A 60 -0.51 7.24 19.50
C ASN A 60 -0.27 6.80 20.94
N LYS A 61 0.85 6.12 21.18
CA LYS A 61 1.40 5.97 22.52
C LYS A 61 2.85 6.40 22.51
N ASN A 62 3.13 7.59 23.07
CA ASN A 62 4.48 8.17 23.18
C ASN A 62 5.24 8.26 21.85
N GLY A 63 4.60 8.78 20.79
CA GLY A 63 5.21 8.93 19.47
C GLY A 63 5.32 7.63 18.65
N LYS A 64 4.83 6.50 19.18
CA LYS A 64 4.75 5.22 18.47
C LYS A 64 3.31 4.92 18.10
N ASN A 65 3.09 4.61 16.82
CA ASN A 65 1.81 4.11 16.32
C ASN A 65 1.65 2.69 16.85
N LYS A 66 0.57 2.45 17.60
CA LYS A 66 0.18 1.12 18.04
C LYS A 66 -1.17 0.80 17.41
N THR A 67 -1.25 -0.33 16.73
CA THR A 67 -2.52 -0.89 16.29
C THR A 67 -3.25 -1.49 17.49
N VAL A 68 -4.50 -1.09 17.67
CA VAL A 68 -5.38 -1.46 18.78
C VAL A 68 -6.81 -1.64 18.27
N GLY A 69 -7.68 -2.17 19.12
CA GLY A 69 -9.10 -2.35 18.84
C GLY A 69 -9.54 -3.77 19.18
N MET A 70 -10.83 -4.03 19.02
CA MET A 70 -11.43 -5.32 19.35
C MET A 70 -10.75 -6.49 18.65
N ASP A 71 -10.41 -6.34 17.36
CA ASP A 71 -9.77 -7.40 16.57
C ASP A 71 -8.35 -7.69 17.06
N ILE A 72 -7.67 -6.67 17.56
CA ILE A 72 -6.33 -6.82 18.14
C ILE A 72 -6.40 -7.53 19.49
N ASP A 73 -7.42 -7.26 20.30
CA ASP A 73 -7.63 -7.95 21.57
C ASP A 73 -8.01 -9.44 21.34
N VAL A 74 -8.83 -9.72 20.32
CA VAL A 74 -9.12 -11.10 19.87
C VAL A 74 -7.83 -11.80 19.39
N ALA A 75 -7.03 -11.13 18.55
CA ALA A 75 -5.75 -11.67 18.07
C ALA A 75 -4.77 -11.94 19.21
N GLN A 76 -4.69 -11.03 20.18
CA GLN A 76 -3.81 -11.14 21.33
C GLN A 76 -4.21 -12.34 22.20
N LYS A 77 -5.51 -12.55 22.43
CA LYS A 77 -6.01 -13.73 23.16
C LYS A 77 -5.59 -15.04 22.49
N VAL A 78 -5.69 -15.13 21.16
CA VAL A 78 -5.23 -16.30 20.39
C VAL A 78 -3.72 -16.50 20.53
N ALA A 79 -2.93 -15.43 20.44
CA ALA A 79 -1.48 -15.50 20.60
C ALA A 79 -1.06 -15.92 22.02
N ASP A 80 -1.74 -15.42 23.04
CA ASP A 80 -1.50 -15.74 24.45
C ASP A 80 -1.80 -17.21 24.75
N ASP A 81 -2.94 -17.73 24.23
CA ASP A 81 -3.32 -19.14 24.37
C ASP A 81 -2.36 -20.10 23.65
N LEU A 82 -1.69 -19.59 22.60
CA LEU A 82 -0.65 -20.32 21.87
C LEU A 82 0.75 -20.14 22.49
N HIS A 83 0.89 -19.29 23.51
CA HIS A 83 2.15 -18.91 24.14
C HIS A 83 3.19 -18.32 23.18
N VAL A 84 2.73 -17.45 22.26
CA VAL A 84 3.57 -16.79 21.25
C VAL A 84 3.36 -15.29 21.25
N LYS A 85 4.33 -14.56 20.69
CA LYS A 85 4.23 -13.11 20.54
C LYS A 85 3.39 -12.73 19.32
N LEU A 86 2.39 -11.87 19.50
CA LEU A 86 1.66 -11.28 18.37
C LEU A 86 2.53 -10.26 17.63
N VAL A 87 2.64 -10.40 16.31
CA VAL A 87 3.32 -9.46 15.42
C VAL A 87 2.33 -8.92 14.39
N ILE A 88 2.05 -7.63 14.42
CA ILE A 88 1.04 -7.01 13.57
C ILE A 88 1.70 -6.47 12.30
N LYS A 89 1.15 -6.83 11.14
CA LYS A 89 1.48 -6.27 9.82
C LYS A 89 0.27 -5.58 9.25
N SER A 90 0.38 -4.27 9.07
CA SER A 90 -0.66 -3.46 8.44
C SER A 90 -0.53 -3.45 6.93
N MET A 91 -1.65 -3.50 6.21
CA MET A 91 -1.74 -3.34 4.75
C MET A 91 -3.16 -2.88 4.38
N ASP A 92 -3.40 -2.62 3.09
CA ASP A 92 -4.76 -2.33 2.61
C ASP A 92 -5.66 -3.58 2.68
N PHE A 93 -6.96 -3.38 2.92
CA PHE A 93 -7.91 -4.47 3.17
C PHE A 93 -7.97 -5.49 2.03
N ASP A 94 -7.93 -5.02 0.78
CA ASP A 94 -7.91 -5.84 -0.44
C ASP A 94 -6.61 -6.63 -0.64
N ALA A 95 -5.53 -6.27 0.07
CA ALA A 95 -4.25 -6.97 0.06
C ALA A 95 -4.14 -8.05 1.16
N LEU A 96 -5.08 -8.12 2.10
CA LEU A 96 -4.98 -9.02 3.27
C LEU A 96 -4.98 -10.50 2.90
N LEU A 97 -5.92 -10.93 2.06
CA LEU A 97 -6.01 -12.34 1.63
C LEU A 97 -4.80 -12.75 0.79
N VAL A 98 -4.31 -11.85 -0.08
CA VAL A 98 -3.07 -12.06 -0.83
C VAL A 98 -1.88 -12.20 0.12
N GLY A 99 -1.82 -11.39 1.18
CA GLY A 99 -0.78 -11.51 2.22
C GLY A 99 -0.82 -12.85 2.96
N LEU A 100 -2.01 -13.42 3.12
CA LEU A 100 -2.23 -14.73 3.75
C LEU A 100 -1.82 -15.87 2.81
N GLU A 101 -2.26 -15.83 1.56
CA GLU A 101 -1.92 -16.79 0.49
C GLU A 101 -0.41 -16.82 0.22
N THR A 102 0.24 -15.65 0.23
CA THR A 102 1.68 -15.51 0.01
C THR A 102 2.53 -15.79 1.25
N GLY A 103 1.91 -16.19 2.37
CA GLY A 103 2.60 -16.53 3.62
C GLY A 103 3.27 -15.35 4.34
N LYS A 104 2.90 -14.11 4.01
CA LYS A 104 3.40 -12.90 4.70
C LYS A 104 2.83 -12.75 6.09
N VAL A 105 1.64 -13.30 6.32
CA VAL A 105 0.94 -13.34 7.61
C VAL A 105 0.48 -14.77 7.89
N ASP A 106 0.32 -15.11 9.17
CA ASP A 106 -0.18 -16.41 9.62
C ASP A 106 -1.71 -16.43 9.73
N MET A 107 -2.32 -15.26 9.93
CA MET A 107 -3.75 -15.06 10.07
C MET A 107 -4.15 -13.64 9.69
N VAL A 108 -5.41 -13.44 9.34
CA VAL A 108 -6.02 -12.12 9.10
C VAL A 108 -7.19 -11.93 10.05
N ILE A 109 -7.21 -10.79 10.75
CA ILE A 109 -8.36 -10.29 11.50
C ILE A 109 -8.51 -8.80 11.16
N SER A 110 -9.63 -8.48 10.52
CA SER A 110 -9.94 -7.12 10.05
C SER A 110 -11.43 -6.98 9.73
N ALA A 111 -12.29 -7.30 10.70
CA ALA A 111 -13.75 -7.40 10.56
C ALA A 111 -14.19 -8.27 9.37
N MET A 112 -13.44 -9.32 9.05
CA MET A 112 -13.61 -10.04 7.79
C MET A 112 -14.73 -11.08 7.85
N SER A 113 -15.77 -10.91 7.03
CA SER A 113 -16.85 -11.89 6.92
C SER A 113 -16.42 -13.14 6.11
N PRO A 114 -16.76 -14.36 6.57
CA PRO A 114 -16.41 -15.63 5.92
C PRO A 114 -17.36 -15.97 4.75
N THR A 115 -17.35 -15.16 3.71
CA THR A 115 -18.23 -15.36 2.54
C THR A 115 -17.87 -16.64 1.75
N ASP A 116 -18.86 -17.22 1.07
CA ASP A 116 -18.69 -18.38 0.17
C ASP A 116 -17.56 -18.23 -0.87
N GLU A 117 -17.27 -17.00 -1.29
CA GLU A 117 -16.18 -16.73 -2.22
C GLU A 117 -14.82 -16.85 -1.54
N ARG A 118 -14.68 -16.31 -0.33
CA ARG A 118 -13.41 -16.32 0.42
C ARG A 118 -13.09 -17.70 0.96
N THR A 119 -14.10 -18.47 1.39
CA THR A 119 -13.91 -19.84 1.91
C THR A 119 -13.32 -20.81 0.86
N LYS A 120 -13.39 -20.47 -0.42
CA LYS A 120 -12.70 -21.21 -1.49
C LYS A 120 -11.19 -21.01 -1.47
N SER A 121 -10.73 -19.80 -1.13
CA SER A 121 -9.30 -19.44 -1.14
C SER A 121 -8.61 -19.61 0.21
N VAL A 122 -9.35 -19.46 1.31
CA VAL A 122 -8.82 -19.47 2.68
C VAL A 122 -9.72 -20.27 3.63
N ASP A 123 -9.19 -20.64 4.79
CA ASP A 123 -9.99 -21.24 5.86
C ASP A 123 -10.40 -20.17 6.88
N PHE A 124 -11.53 -20.35 7.54
CA PHE A 124 -12.03 -19.41 8.55
C PHE A 124 -12.24 -20.09 9.90
N SER A 125 -12.05 -19.31 10.96
CA SER A 125 -12.54 -19.65 12.30
C SER A 125 -14.07 -19.55 12.38
N ASP A 126 -14.61 -19.95 13.52
CA ASP A 126 -15.95 -19.57 13.94
C ASP A 126 -16.04 -18.03 14.00
N VAL A 127 -17.26 -17.51 13.80
CA VAL A 127 -17.52 -16.06 13.93
C VAL A 127 -17.31 -15.63 15.37
N TYR A 128 -16.43 -14.64 15.59
CA TYR A 128 -16.12 -14.10 16.92
C TYR A 128 -17.02 -12.91 17.30
N TYR A 129 -17.56 -12.21 16.31
CA TYR A 129 -18.46 -11.07 16.52
C TYR A 129 -19.54 -11.01 15.44
N LEU A 130 -20.79 -10.75 15.85
CA LEU A 130 -21.92 -10.55 14.94
C LEU A 130 -22.15 -9.04 14.79
N GLY A 131 -21.79 -8.51 13.62
CA GLY A 131 -22.00 -7.11 13.25
C GLY A 131 -23.12 -6.97 12.22
N GLY A 132 -24.03 -6.03 12.45
CA GLY A 132 -25.00 -5.61 11.45
C GLY A 132 -24.35 -4.80 10.33
N GLN A 133 -25.11 -4.54 9.26
CA GLN A 133 -24.68 -3.68 8.15
C GLN A 133 -25.54 -2.43 8.12
N SER A 134 -24.88 -1.27 8.16
CA SER A 134 -25.54 0.04 8.22
C SER A 134 -25.08 0.94 7.09
N ILE A 135 -25.75 2.08 6.96
CA ILE A 135 -25.38 3.11 5.99
C ILE A 135 -25.07 4.40 6.75
N LEU A 136 -23.89 4.97 6.51
CA LEU A 136 -23.52 6.29 6.99
C LEU A 136 -23.94 7.33 5.95
N VAL A 137 -24.59 8.41 6.39
CA VAL A 137 -25.05 9.52 5.52
C VAL A 137 -24.68 10.86 6.15
N ASN A 138 -24.68 11.92 5.34
CA ASN A 138 -24.62 13.27 5.89
C ASN A 138 -25.86 13.54 6.74
N LYS A 139 -25.67 14.17 7.89
CA LYS A 139 -26.75 14.50 8.83
C LYS A 139 -27.80 15.42 8.20
N ALA A 140 -27.38 16.29 7.28
CA ALA A 140 -28.29 17.13 6.49
C ALA A 140 -29.29 16.29 5.66
N ASP A 141 -28.87 15.10 5.22
CA ASP A 141 -29.64 14.21 4.34
C ASP A 141 -30.38 13.09 5.10
N ALA A 142 -30.32 13.09 6.44
CA ALA A 142 -30.90 12.05 7.29
C ALA A 142 -32.42 11.86 7.11
N LYS A 143 -33.11 12.88 6.62
CA LYS A 143 -34.55 12.81 6.31
C LYS A 143 -34.83 12.14 4.97
N ILE A 144 -33.88 12.19 4.03
CA ILE A 144 -33.98 11.64 2.69
C ILE A 144 -33.71 10.13 2.71
N TYR A 145 -32.66 9.72 3.42
CA TYR A 145 -32.20 8.34 3.43
C TYR A 145 -32.72 7.58 4.66
N LYS A 146 -33.41 6.46 4.43
CA LYS A 146 -34.06 5.66 5.50
C LYS A 146 -33.67 4.19 5.50
N SER A 147 -33.22 3.67 4.37
CA SER A 147 -32.74 2.30 4.20
C SER A 147 -32.01 2.15 2.87
N LYS A 148 -31.50 0.96 2.55
CA LYS A 148 -30.93 0.64 1.23
C LYS A 148 -31.83 1.04 0.04
N ASN A 149 -33.15 1.00 0.19
CA ASN A 149 -34.09 1.38 -0.88
C ASN A 149 -34.07 2.87 -1.23
N SER A 150 -33.64 3.74 -0.30
CA SER A 150 -33.47 5.17 -0.57
C SER A 150 -32.28 5.46 -1.50
N PHE A 151 -31.44 4.46 -1.78
CA PHE A 151 -30.24 4.59 -2.62
C PHE A 151 -30.41 4.02 -4.03
N ILE A 152 -31.63 3.72 -4.47
CA ILE A 152 -31.87 3.27 -5.85
C ILE A 152 -31.44 4.37 -6.82
N GLY A 153 -30.54 4.04 -7.75
CA GLY A 153 -29.97 5.01 -8.70
C GLY A 153 -28.97 6.00 -8.11
N LYS A 154 -28.64 5.90 -6.81
CA LYS A 154 -27.76 6.83 -6.09
C LYS A 154 -26.31 6.35 -6.07
N LYS A 155 -25.39 7.24 -5.71
CA LYS A 155 -23.97 6.94 -5.58
C LYS A 155 -23.68 6.38 -4.19
N VAL A 156 -23.17 5.17 -4.12
CA VAL A 156 -22.94 4.47 -2.85
C VAL A 156 -21.46 4.13 -2.71
N GLY A 157 -20.86 4.64 -1.65
CA GLY A 157 -19.48 4.36 -1.28
C GLY A 157 -19.34 3.03 -0.55
N VAL A 158 -18.29 2.28 -0.88
CA VAL A 158 -17.96 1.00 -0.23
C VAL A 158 -16.45 0.81 -0.18
N GLN A 159 -15.95 0.07 0.81
CA GLN A 159 -14.54 -0.32 0.81
C GLN A 159 -14.30 -1.38 -0.28
N THR A 160 -13.27 -1.21 -1.11
CA THR A 160 -12.95 -2.16 -2.19
C THR A 160 -12.64 -3.54 -1.63
N GLY A 161 -13.21 -4.60 -2.22
CA GLY A 161 -13.00 -5.99 -1.80
C GLY A 161 -13.83 -6.43 -0.58
N SER A 162 -14.71 -5.58 -0.07
CA SER A 162 -15.51 -5.83 1.14
C SER A 162 -16.85 -6.53 0.87
N LEU A 163 -17.46 -7.10 1.92
CA LEU A 163 -18.83 -7.65 1.83
C LEU A 163 -19.83 -6.54 1.46
N GLN A 164 -19.63 -5.34 1.97
CA GLN A 164 -20.46 -4.17 1.73
C GLN A 164 -20.51 -3.79 0.25
N GLN A 165 -19.40 -3.95 -0.47
CA GLN A 165 -19.37 -3.80 -1.93
C GLN A 165 -20.30 -4.80 -2.62
N THR A 166 -20.28 -6.06 -2.21
CA THR A 166 -21.14 -7.12 -2.75
C THR A 166 -22.61 -6.87 -2.40
N LEU A 167 -22.91 -6.50 -1.15
CA LEU A 167 -24.27 -6.18 -0.71
C LEU A 167 -24.85 -4.98 -1.45
N ALA A 168 -24.07 -3.91 -1.62
CA ALA A 168 -24.51 -2.72 -2.35
C ALA A 168 -24.80 -3.05 -3.82
N LYS A 169 -23.92 -3.80 -4.50
CA LYS A 169 -24.12 -4.24 -5.89
C LYS A 169 -25.36 -5.13 -6.07
N LYS A 170 -25.57 -6.07 -5.15
CA LYS A 170 -26.66 -7.07 -5.27
C LYS A 170 -28.01 -6.59 -4.76
N GLN A 171 -28.04 -5.73 -3.74
CA GLN A 171 -29.28 -5.40 -3.02
C GLN A 171 -29.74 -3.94 -3.20
N ILE A 172 -28.93 -3.06 -3.79
CA ILE A 172 -29.35 -1.68 -4.12
C ILE A 172 -29.49 -1.57 -5.64
N LYS A 173 -30.74 -1.51 -6.10
CA LYS A 173 -31.04 -1.48 -7.54
C LYS A 173 -30.43 -0.23 -8.19
N ASN A 174 -29.73 -0.42 -9.32
CA ASN A 174 -29.14 0.64 -10.13
C ASN A 174 -28.19 1.60 -9.38
N ALA A 175 -27.62 1.19 -8.23
CA ALA A 175 -26.68 2.03 -7.50
C ALA A 175 -25.37 2.22 -8.26
N GLN A 176 -24.84 3.44 -8.25
CA GLN A 176 -23.52 3.78 -8.76
C GLN A 176 -22.48 3.52 -7.67
N ILE A 177 -21.88 2.33 -7.68
CA ILE A 177 -20.94 1.92 -6.64
C ILE A 177 -19.58 2.60 -6.81
N THR A 178 -19.16 3.33 -5.80
CA THR A 178 -17.84 3.98 -5.73
C THR A 178 -16.97 3.23 -4.71
N GLY A 179 -15.97 2.50 -5.19
CA GLY A 179 -15.02 1.76 -4.34
C GLY A 179 -13.80 2.61 -3.99
N LEU A 180 -13.46 2.71 -2.71
CA LEU A 180 -12.17 3.27 -2.24
C LEU A 180 -11.53 2.28 -1.24
N THR A 181 -10.20 2.32 -1.10
CA THR A 181 -9.49 1.35 -0.25
C THR A 181 -9.57 1.67 1.25
N LYS A 182 -9.80 2.95 1.61
CA LYS A 182 -9.83 3.41 3.00
C LYS A 182 -11.16 4.04 3.37
N VAL A 183 -11.66 3.74 4.57
CA VAL A 183 -12.91 4.32 5.09
C VAL A 183 -12.84 5.84 5.26
N PRO A 184 -11.74 6.43 5.79
CA PRO A 184 -11.60 7.89 5.83
C PRO A 184 -11.79 8.59 4.48
N ASP A 185 -11.34 7.97 3.38
CA ASP A 185 -11.52 8.53 2.03
C ASP A 185 -12.99 8.49 1.59
N LEU A 186 -13.73 7.42 1.94
CA LEU A 186 -15.18 7.33 1.72
C LEU A 186 -15.92 8.41 2.51
N VAL A 187 -15.55 8.62 3.79
CA VAL A 187 -16.15 9.66 4.62
C VAL A 187 -15.90 11.05 4.05
N LEU A 188 -14.70 11.33 3.55
CA LEU A 188 -14.42 12.58 2.85
C LEU A 188 -15.25 12.73 1.56
N ALA A 189 -15.42 11.66 0.78
CA ALA A 189 -16.28 11.67 -0.41
C ALA A 189 -17.75 11.93 -0.06
N LEU A 190 -18.25 11.37 1.04
CA LEU A 190 -19.60 11.59 1.54
C LEU A 190 -19.81 13.05 1.96
N LYS A 191 -18.90 13.60 2.79
CA LYS A 191 -18.97 14.98 3.26
C LYS A 191 -18.82 16.02 2.15
N SER A 192 -18.16 15.65 1.06
CA SER A 192 -18.05 16.47 -0.16
C SER A 192 -19.17 16.21 -1.19
N HIS A 193 -20.23 15.49 -0.80
CA HIS A 193 -21.38 15.14 -1.64
C HIS A 193 -21.01 14.43 -2.96
N LYS A 194 -19.85 13.76 -3.01
CA LYS A 194 -19.44 12.95 -4.17
C LYS A 194 -20.15 11.58 -4.18
N ILE A 195 -20.55 11.11 -3.01
CA ILE A 195 -21.39 9.93 -2.79
C ILE A 195 -22.53 10.28 -1.83
N ASP A 196 -23.64 9.55 -1.90
CA ASP A 196 -24.85 9.79 -1.12
C ASP A 196 -24.87 9.05 0.22
N GLY A 197 -24.14 7.92 0.31
CA GLY A 197 -24.05 7.13 1.53
C GLY A 197 -22.92 6.11 1.46
N ILE A 198 -22.46 5.64 2.62
CA ILE A 198 -21.40 4.63 2.75
C ILE A 198 -21.99 3.40 3.41
N VAL A 199 -21.89 2.23 2.77
CA VAL A 199 -22.26 0.96 3.41
C VAL A 199 -21.05 0.49 4.23
N ALA A 200 -21.24 0.30 5.53
CA ALA A 200 -20.21 -0.10 6.48
C ALA A 200 -20.81 -1.04 7.55
N GLU A 201 -19.95 -1.74 8.30
CA GLU A 201 -20.42 -2.44 9.49
C GLU A 201 -20.98 -1.48 10.52
N GLU A 202 -22.00 -1.93 11.23
CA GLU A 202 -22.72 -1.13 12.21
C GLU A 202 -21.81 -0.49 13.27
N PRO A 203 -20.86 -1.19 13.93
CA PRO A 203 -19.99 -0.54 14.92
C PRO A 203 -19.11 0.56 14.34
N VAL A 204 -18.70 0.43 13.08
CA VAL A 204 -17.91 1.47 12.39
C VAL A 204 -18.78 2.67 12.05
N ALA A 205 -19.98 2.44 11.51
CA ALA A 205 -20.93 3.51 11.25
C ALA A 205 -21.30 4.25 12.55
N THR A 206 -21.47 3.52 13.66
CA THR A 206 -21.73 4.09 15.00
C THR A 206 -20.55 4.92 15.48
N ALA A 207 -19.33 4.41 15.32
CA ALA A 207 -18.11 5.13 15.68
C ALA A 207 -17.99 6.48 14.96
N TYR A 208 -18.21 6.51 13.65
CA TYR A 208 -18.19 7.75 12.87
C TYR A 208 -19.34 8.69 13.25
N ALA A 209 -20.58 8.21 13.33
CA ALA A 209 -21.74 9.02 13.70
C ALA A 209 -21.64 9.61 15.13
N SER A 210 -20.91 8.94 16.03
CA SER A 210 -20.71 9.40 17.41
C SER A 210 -19.57 10.43 17.55
N ASN A 211 -18.59 10.41 16.64
CA ASN A 211 -17.39 11.26 16.74
C ASN A 211 -17.33 12.37 15.68
N ASP A 212 -18.17 12.33 14.63
CA ASP A 212 -18.32 13.37 13.63
C ASP A 212 -19.77 13.92 13.63
N PRO A 213 -20.00 15.16 14.09
CA PRO A 213 -21.34 15.72 14.22
C PRO A 213 -22.05 15.96 12.87
N GLU A 214 -21.33 15.91 11.75
CA GLU A 214 -21.88 16.07 10.40
C GLU A 214 -22.42 14.76 9.83
N LEU A 215 -22.19 13.62 10.50
CA LEU A 215 -22.57 12.30 10.03
C LEU A 215 -23.65 11.68 10.91
N VAL A 216 -24.47 10.82 10.31
CA VAL A 216 -25.43 9.99 11.03
C VAL A 216 -25.50 8.60 10.41
N GLN A 217 -25.72 7.61 11.26
CA GLN A 217 -25.96 6.24 10.84
C GLN A 217 -27.47 6.01 10.64
N ILE A 218 -27.82 5.29 9.59
CA ILE A 218 -29.15 4.76 9.36
C ILE A 218 -29.09 3.23 9.22
N ASP A 219 -30.19 2.58 9.59
CA ASP A 219 -30.37 1.14 9.37
C ASP A 219 -30.41 0.84 7.86
N GLY A 220 -29.45 0.04 7.37
CA GLY A 220 -29.36 -0.33 5.97
C GLY A 220 -30.44 -1.32 5.55
N LYS A 221 -31.00 -2.12 6.48
CA LYS A 221 -31.93 -3.23 6.21
C LYS A 221 -31.41 -4.20 5.16
N PHE A 222 -30.11 -4.50 5.17
CA PHE A 222 -29.52 -5.49 4.26
C PHE A 222 -29.94 -6.90 4.67
N ASN A 223 -30.18 -7.75 3.67
CA ASN A 223 -30.49 -9.16 3.91
C ASN A 223 -29.15 -9.90 4.04
N LEU A 224 -28.84 -10.42 5.22
CA LEU A 224 -27.59 -11.13 5.48
C LEU A 224 -27.87 -12.64 5.48
N GLY A 225 -27.20 -13.38 4.59
CA GLY A 225 -27.18 -14.83 4.63
C GLY A 225 -26.49 -15.34 5.90
N ALA A 226 -26.75 -16.59 6.30
CA ALA A 226 -26.20 -17.16 7.53
C ALA A 226 -24.65 -17.18 7.55
N ASP A 227 -24.02 -17.30 6.37
CA ASP A 227 -22.58 -17.26 6.10
C ASP A 227 -21.99 -15.84 6.09
N MET A 228 -22.84 -14.82 5.92
CA MET A 228 -22.45 -13.40 5.83
C MET A 228 -22.63 -12.64 7.15
N GLN A 229 -23.02 -13.33 8.23
CA GLN A 229 -23.28 -12.71 9.52
C GLN A 229 -22.01 -12.72 10.38
N GLY A 230 -21.36 -11.57 10.45
CA GLY A 230 -20.29 -11.29 11.40
C GLY A 230 -18.88 -11.42 10.85
N SER A 231 -17.93 -11.42 11.78
CA SER A 231 -16.50 -11.36 11.53
C SER A 231 -15.82 -12.63 12.05
N ALA A 232 -14.92 -13.19 11.25
CA ALA A 232 -14.15 -14.39 11.55
C ALA A 232 -12.65 -14.16 11.27
N ILE A 233 -11.81 -15.02 11.83
CA ILE A 233 -10.37 -15.02 11.60
C ILE A 233 -10.09 -15.84 10.34
N ALA A 234 -9.40 -15.28 9.35
CA ALA A 234 -8.97 -16.03 8.18
C ALA A 234 -7.58 -16.63 8.39
N PHE A 235 -7.41 -17.88 7.95
CA PHE A 235 -6.16 -18.64 7.92
C PHE A 235 -5.88 -19.12 6.50
N PRO A 236 -4.63 -19.37 6.11
CA PRO A 236 -4.38 -19.83 4.76
C PRO A 236 -4.97 -21.24 4.57
N LYS A 237 -5.28 -21.60 3.33
CA LYS A 237 -6.02 -22.82 3.02
C LYS A 237 -5.32 -24.07 3.57
N ASN A 238 -6.11 -25.01 4.09
CA ASN A 238 -5.66 -26.26 4.70
C ASN A 238 -4.91 -26.04 6.03
N SER A 239 -5.46 -25.19 6.91
CA SER A 239 -4.89 -24.87 8.24
C SER A 239 -5.73 -25.38 9.43
N PRO A 240 -6.16 -26.66 9.46
CA PRO A 240 -7.14 -27.14 10.43
C PRO A 240 -6.67 -27.00 11.90
N THR A 241 -5.36 -27.13 12.16
CA THR A 241 -4.83 -27.01 13.53
C THR A 241 -4.84 -25.59 14.05
N LEU A 242 -4.50 -24.59 13.21
CA LEU A 242 -4.58 -23.17 13.58
C LEU A 242 -6.03 -22.73 13.75
N VAL A 243 -6.92 -23.17 12.86
CA VAL A 243 -8.37 -22.93 12.95
C VAL A 243 -8.91 -23.49 14.27
N ALA A 244 -8.57 -24.74 14.62
CA ALA A 244 -9.02 -25.35 15.88
C ALA A 244 -8.51 -24.60 17.12
N ALA A 245 -7.24 -24.17 17.12
CA ALA A 245 -6.68 -23.37 18.21
C ALA A 245 -7.36 -21.99 18.36
N ALA A 246 -7.65 -21.34 17.22
CA ALA A 246 -8.38 -20.08 17.19
C ALA A 246 -9.82 -20.26 17.69
N ASN A 247 -10.52 -21.32 17.26
CA ASN A 247 -11.87 -21.64 17.70
C ASN A 247 -11.94 -21.92 19.21
N LYS A 248 -10.93 -22.58 19.79
CA LYS A 248 -10.82 -22.74 21.25
C LYS A 248 -10.73 -21.38 21.96
N SER A 249 -9.94 -20.47 21.44
CA SER A 249 -9.79 -19.10 21.99
C SER A 249 -11.11 -18.32 21.86
N ILE A 250 -11.79 -18.42 20.71
CA ILE A 250 -13.08 -17.79 20.44
C ILE A 250 -14.18 -18.34 21.35
N ALA A 251 -14.20 -19.65 21.59
CA ALA A 251 -15.13 -20.26 22.53
C ALA A 251 -14.97 -19.69 23.96
N GLN A 252 -13.73 -19.49 24.41
CA GLN A 252 -13.45 -18.84 25.69
C GLN A 252 -13.87 -17.37 25.70
N ILE A 253 -13.61 -16.61 24.62
CA ILE A 253 -14.06 -15.22 24.47
C ILE A 253 -15.58 -15.12 24.59
N LYS A 254 -16.32 -16.04 23.95
CA LYS A 254 -17.79 -16.11 24.03
C LYS A 254 -18.26 -16.49 25.42
N GLN A 255 -17.68 -17.53 26.02
CA GLN A 255 -18.02 -18.01 27.36
C GLN A 255 -17.82 -16.93 28.43
N GLN A 256 -16.72 -16.19 28.34
CA GLN A 256 -16.36 -15.12 29.27
C GLN A 256 -16.98 -13.76 28.91
N LYS A 257 -17.73 -13.68 27.80
CA LYS A 257 -18.34 -12.44 27.28
C LYS A 257 -17.33 -11.28 27.19
N LEU A 258 -16.15 -11.54 26.60
CA LEU A 258 -15.07 -10.55 26.55
C LEU A 258 -15.30 -9.46 25.48
N ILE A 259 -16.07 -9.74 24.42
CA ILE A 259 -16.27 -8.78 23.32
C ILE A 259 -16.81 -7.42 23.80
N PRO A 260 -17.87 -7.33 24.64
CA PRO A 260 -18.29 -6.04 25.20
C PRO A 260 -17.18 -5.29 25.94
N GLN A 261 -16.27 -5.99 26.61
CA GLN A 261 -15.14 -5.38 27.30
C GLN A 261 -14.10 -4.86 26.31
N TYR A 262 -13.81 -5.62 25.24
CA TYR A 262 -12.92 -5.20 24.16
C TYR A 262 -13.47 -3.98 23.42
N LEU A 263 -14.76 -3.96 23.11
CA LEU A 263 -15.43 -2.78 22.52
C LEU A 263 -15.40 -1.56 23.45
N LYS A 264 -15.60 -1.76 24.76
CA LYS A 264 -15.47 -0.67 25.74
C LYS A 264 -14.03 -0.12 25.82
N SER A 265 -13.04 -1.02 25.80
CA SER A 265 -11.60 -0.66 25.75
C SER A 265 -11.28 0.13 24.47
N ALA A 266 -11.70 -0.38 23.32
CA ALA A 266 -11.57 0.29 22.02
C ALA A 266 -12.21 1.68 22.04
N GLY A 267 -13.44 1.81 22.56
CA GLY A 267 -14.12 3.11 22.70
C GLY A 267 -13.35 4.10 23.58
N SER A 268 -12.72 3.64 24.67
CA SER A 268 -11.84 4.48 25.50
C SER A 268 -10.57 4.92 24.76
N LEU A 269 -9.98 4.02 23.98
CA LEU A 269 -8.78 4.30 23.17
C LEU A 269 -9.09 5.29 22.05
N MET A 270 -10.27 5.21 21.43
CA MET A 270 -10.74 6.18 20.43
C MET A 270 -10.85 7.60 21.02
N LYS A 271 -11.35 7.72 22.26
CA LYS A 271 -11.41 9.02 22.96
C LYS A 271 -10.04 9.66 23.19
N THR A 272 -9.00 8.84 23.32
CA THR A 272 -7.63 9.34 23.46
C THR A 272 -7.20 10.11 22.20
N ASN A 273 -7.61 9.62 21.03
CA ASN A 273 -7.34 10.30 19.76
C ASN A 273 -8.24 11.54 19.57
N THR A 274 -9.47 11.54 20.09
CA THR A 274 -10.42 12.64 19.81
C THR A 274 -10.38 13.80 20.80
N HIS A 275 -9.60 13.73 21.90
CA HIS A 275 -9.50 14.81 22.88
C HIS A 275 -8.88 16.10 22.30
N ASN A 276 -7.82 15.99 21.48
CA ASN A 276 -7.22 17.13 20.79
C ASN A 276 -6.98 16.79 19.31
N THR A 277 -7.91 17.20 18.46
CA THR A 277 -7.86 16.94 17.01
C THR A 277 -7.15 18.05 16.22
N SER A 278 -6.35 18.90 16.88
CA SER A 278 -5.55 19.92 16.20
C SER A 278 -4.40 19.27 15.43
N MET A 279 -4.07 19.78 14.24
CA MET A 279 -2.96 19.22 13.46
C MET A 279 -1.60 19.39 14.17
N TRP A 280 -1.48 20.41 15.02
CA TRP A 280 -0.31 20.61 15.86
C TRP A 280 -0.11 19.46 16.85
N HIS A 281 -1.18 18.93 17.46
CA HIS A 281 -1.07 17.77 18.35
C HIS A 281 -0.47 16.53 17.63
N TYR A 282 -0.75 16.40 16.33
CA TYR A 282 -0.29 15.30 15.50
C TYR A 282 1.02 15.59 14.74
N TRP A 283 1.75 16.66 15.06
CA TRP A 283 2.97 17.04 14.32
C TRP A 283 4.00 15.90 14.23
N SER A 284 4.11 15.06 15.27
CA SER A 284 5.05 13.94 15.30
C SER A 284 4.75 12.87 14.25
N TYR A 285 3.48 12.72 13.84
CA TYR A 285 3.08 11.83 12.75
C TYR A 285 3.66 12.30 11.43
N PHE A 286 3.47 13.59 11.14
CA PHE A 286 4.00 14.21 9.94
C PHE A 286 5.53 14.22 9.93
N ALA A 287 6.18 14.56 11.05
CA ALA A 287 7.64 14.52 11.17
C ALA A 287 8.21 13.11 10.93
N LYS A 288 7.57 12.07 11.50
CA LYS A 288 7.93 10.68 11.25
C LYS A 288 7.73 10.32 9.77
N GLY A 289 6.61 10.74 9.17
CA GLY A 289 6.33 10.53 7.75
C GLY A 289 7.40 11.14 6.85
N ILE A 290 7.79 12.40 7.10
CA ILE A 290 8.88 13.09 6.41
C ILE A 290 10.18 12.27 6.50
N GLY A 291 10.54 11.83 7.71
CA GLY A 291 11.76 11.07 7.93
C GLY A 291 11.84 9.79 7.10
N TYR A 292 10.75 9.00 7.06
CA TYR A 292 10.72 7.80 6.24
C TYR A 292 10.64 8.08 4.73
N THR A 293 9.88 9.10 4.31
CA THR A 293 9.83 9.53 2.91
C THR A 293 11.23 9.88 2.41
N LEU A 294 11.96 10.73 3.15
CA LEU A 294 13.33 11.10 2.80
C LEU A 294 14.28 9.90 2.85
N PHE A 295 14.17 9.03 3.84
CA PHE A 295 14.98 7.81 3.92
C PHE A 295 14.80 6.91 2.69
N ILE A 296 13.55 6.62 2.31
CA ILE A 296 13.24 5.78 1.15
C ILE A 296 13.76 6.44 -0.12
N THR A 297 13.50 7.73 -0.32
CA THR A 297 13.96 8.46 -1.52
C THR A 297 15.50 8.49 -1.61
N ILE A 298 16.21 8.86 -0.54
CA ILE A 298 17.68 9.00 -0.55
C ILE A 298 18.36 7.66 -0.84
N ILE A 299 17.94 6.59 -0.18
CA ILE A 299 18.52 5.27 -0.43
C ILE A 299 18.18 4.81 -1.85
N SER A 300 16.93 5.04 -2.30
CA SER A 300 16.50 4.57 -3.61
C SER A 300 17.18 5.31 -4.77
N ILE A 301 17.43 6.61 -4.65
CA ILE A 301 18.15 7.36 -5.69
C ILE A 301 19.63 6.96 -5.75
N ILE A 302 20.28 6.68 -4.61
CA ILE A 302 21.68 6.22 -4.59
C ILE A 302 21.82 4.87 -5.31
N ILE A 303 20.96 3.91 -4.97
CA ILE A 303 20.93 2.60 -5.63
C ILE A 303 20.51 2.75 -7.10
N GLY A 304 19.50 3.59 -7.36
CA GLY A 304 19.00 3.91 -8.70
C GLY A 304 20.09 4.49 -9.61
N ILE A 305 20.91 5.41 -9.11
CA ILE A 305 22.04 5.97 -9.86
C ILE A 305 23.07 4.87 -10.18
N PHE A 306 23.45 4.05 -9.20
CA PHE A 306 24.43 2.99 -9.42
C PHE A 306 23.97 1.99 -10.49
N ILE A 307 22.74 1.47 -10.36
CA ILE A 307 22.17 0.52 -11.33
C ILE A 307 21.91 1.23 -12.67
N GLY A 308 21.43 2.46 -12.65
CA GLY A 308 21.11 3.26 -13.83
C GLY A 308 22.34 3.55 -14.69
N VAL A 309 23.50 3.81 -14.08
CA VAL A 309 24.79 3.95 -14.79
C VAL A 309 25.16 2.66 -15.50
N VAL A 310 25.04 1.51 -14.82
CA VAL A 310 25.33 0.19 -15.42
C VAL A 310 24.39 -0.09 -16.59
N LEU A 311 23.09 0.18 -16.42
CA LEU A 311 22.08 0.00 -17.47
C LEU A 311 22.29 0.95 -18.66
N ALA A 312 22.70 2.19 -18.41
CA ALA A 312 23.01 3.15 -19.47
C ALA A 312 24.18 2.66 -20.34
N PHE A 313 25.28 2.21 -19.73
CA PHE A 313 26.41 1.64 -20.47
C PHE A 313 26.06 0.33 -21.17
N ALA A 314 25.28 -0.54 -20.54
CA ALA A 314 24.79 -1.77 -21.18
C ALA A 314 23.94 -1.45 -22.42
N ARG A 315 23.08 -0.42 -22.35
CA ARG A 315 22.28 0.06 -23.49
C ARG A 315 23.13 0.72 -24.58
N LEU A 316 24.23 1.38 -24.25
CA LEU A 316 25.15 1.97 -25.23
C LEU A 316 26.18 0.98 -25.78
N SER A 317 26.21 -0.25 -25.26
CA SER A 317 27.15 -1.29 -25.68
C SER A 317 26.91 -1.75 -27.12
N LYS A 318 28.00 -2.08 -27.83
CA LYS A 318 27.95 -2.73 -29.15
C LYS A 318 27.43 -4.17 -29.07
N SER A 319 27.50 -4.80 -27.89
CA SER A 319 26.99 -6.15 -27.69
C SER A 319 25.47 -6.15 -27.73
N LYS A 320 24.91 -6.85 -28.72
CA LYS A 320 23.46 -6.96 -28.91
C LYS A 320 22.76 -7.54 -27.67
N LEU A 321 23.41 -8.44 -26.93
CA LEU A 321 22.82 -9.05 -25.73
C LEU A 321 22.65 -8.01 -24.61
N PHE A 322 23.72 -7.31 -24.22
CA PHE A 322 23.66 -6.30 -23.16
C PHE A 322 22.74 -5.13 -23.53
N HIS A 323 22.79 -4.71 -24.79
CA HIS A 323 21.89 -3.70 -25.32
C HIS A 323 20.43 -4.14 -25.18
N SER A 324 20.08 -5.32 -25.69
CA SER A 324 18.70 -5.82 -25.65
C SER A 324 18.19 -6.03 -24.23
N LEU A 325 19.01 -6.59 -23.33
CA LEU A 325 18.62 -6.78 -21.92
C LEU A 325 18.33 -5.45 -21.22
N ALA A 326 19.21 -4.45 -21.40
CA ALA A 326 19.02 -3.13 -20.82
C ALA A 326 17.78 -2.43 -21.39
N VAL A 327 17.56 -2.51 -22.70
CA VAL A 327 16.35 -1.96 -23.35
C VAL A 327 15.11 -2.63 -22.79
N MET A 328 15.04 -3.97 -22.75
CA MET A 328 13.87 -4.68 -22.22
C MET A 328 13.55 -4.28 -20.78
N TYR A 329 14.56 -4.20 -19.91
CA TYR A 329 14.38 -3.74 -18.54
C TYR A 329 13.83 -2.30 -18.48
N ILE A 330 14.49 -1.37 -19.17
CA ILE A 330 14.14 0.06 -19.10
C ILE A 330 12.72 0.30 -19.63
N GLU A 331 12.39 -0.27 -20.80
CA GLU A 331 11.07 -0.10 -21.40
C GLU A 331 9.97 -0.77 -20.56
N PHE A 332 10.23 -1.95 -19.97
CA PHE A 332 9.26 -2.62 -19.10
C PHE A 332 9.00 -1.83 -17.80
N VAL A 333 10.06 -1.39 -17.13
CA VAL A 333 9.96 -0.67 -15.84
C VAL A 333 9.34 0.71 -16.04
N ARG A 334 9.69 1.44 -17.10
CA ARG A 334 9.05 2.74 -17.39
C ARG A 334 7.63 2.58 -17.96
N GLY A 335 7.33 1.43 -18.57
CA GLY A 335 6.01 1.11 -19.11
C GLY A 335 5.02 0.56 -18.08
N THR A 336 5.43 0.30 -16.84
CA THR A 336 4.57 -0.27 -15.80
C THR A 336 4.40 0.69 -14.61
N PRO A 337 3.19 0.79 -14.01
CA PRO A 337 2.98 1.64 -12.84
C PRO A 337 3.85 1.21 -11.64
N LEU A 338 4.48 2.17 -10.95
CA LEU A 338 5.30 1.92 -9.75
C LEU A 338 4.52 1.18 -8.65
N MET A 339 3.22 1.46 -8.51
CA MET A 339 2.34 0.75 -7.56
C MET A 339 2.33 -0.76 -7.80
N ILE A 340 2.21 -1.19 -9.06
CA ILE A 340 2.22 -2.61 -9.42
C ILE A 340 3.60 -3.21 -9.18
N GLN A 341 4.68 -2.47 -9.44
CA GLN A 341 6.04 -2.92 -9.16
C GLN A 341 6.26 -3.16 -7.66
N ILE A 342 5.79 -2.24 -6.80
CA ILE A 342 5.86 -2.39 -5.33
C ILE A 342 5.08 -3.63 -4.88
N MET A 343 3.85 -3.81 -5.38
CA MET A 343 3.03 -4.99 -5.07
C MET A 343 3.71 -6.29 -5.53
N PHE A 344 4.29 -6.31 -6.73
CA PHE A 344 4.99 -7.48 -7.25
C PHE A 344 6.25 -7.83 -6.45
N VAL A 345 7.07 -6.84 -6.09
CA VAL A 345 8.27 -7.08 -5.26
C VAL A 345 7.88 -7.57 -3.87
N TYR A 346 6.81 -7.02 -3.27
CA TYR A 346 6.42 -7.42 -1.92
C TYR A 346 5.68 -8.76 -1.87
N PHE A 347 4.65 -8.96 -2.70
CA PHE A 347 3.81 -10.16 -2.71
C PHE A 347 4.33 -11.24 -3.67
N GLY A 348 4.67 -10.88 -4.91
CA GLY A 348 5.07 -11.83 -5.96
C GLY A 348 6.41 -12.49 -5.70
N ILE A 349 7.50 -11.71 -5.62
CA ILE A 349 8.82 -12.21 -5.18
C ILE A 349 8.72 -12.75 -3.73
N GLY A 350 7.79 -12.17 -2.98
CA GLY A 350 7.44 -12.55 -1.63
C GLY A 350 7.11 -14.02 -1.40
N LEU A 351 6.63 -14.72 -2.43
CA LEU A 351 6.33 -16.16 -2.43
C LEU A 351 7.58 -17.02 -2.22
N TRP A 352 8.72 -16.53 -2.69
CA TRP A 352 10.00 -17.24 -2.65
C TRP A 352 10.88 -16.74 -1.49
N VAL A 353 10.83 -15.42 -1.22
CA VAL A 353 11.68 -14.76 -0.22
C VAL A 353 10.85 -13.81 0.64
N ASN A 354 10.94 -13.96 1.96
CA ASN A 354 10.23 -13.07 2.88
C ASN A 354 10.96 -11.74 3.09
N ILE A 355 10.72 -10.79 2.20
CA ILE A 355 11.28 -9.43 2.26
C ILE A 355 10.39 -8.53 3.15
N PRO A 356 10.94 -7.80 4.15
CA PRO A 356 10.16 -6.83 4.91
C PRO A 356 9.67 -5.67 4.04
N ALA A 357 8.48 -5.13 4.33
CA ALA A 357 7.80 -4.15 3.48
C ALA A 357 8.65 -2.92 3.14
N LEU A 358 9.39 -2.36 4.11
CA LEU A 358 10.28 -1.21 3.88
C LEU A 358 11.35 -1.51 2.84
N PHE A 359 11.99 -2.69 2.91
CA PHE A 359 12.99 -3.10 1.93
C PHE A 359 12.37 -3.38 0.56
N ALA A 360 11.18 -4.00 0.52
CA ALA A 360 10.46 -4.21 -0.74
C ALA A 360 10.13 -2.87 -1.42
N GLY A 361 9.69 -1.87 -0.65
CA GLY A 361 9.47 -0.51 -1.14
C GLY A 361 10.76 0.13 -1.67
N VAL A 362 11.86 0.09 -0.90
CA VAL A 362 13.16 0.62 -1.34
C VAL A 362 13.64 -0.09 -2.61
N ILE A 363 13.56 -1.42 -2.70
CA ILE A 363 13.96 -2.17 -3.89
C ILE A 363 13.14 -1.74 -5.10
N ALA A 364 11.80 -1.73 -5.00
CA ALA A 364 10.92 -1.36 -6.10
C ALA A 364 11.19 0.07 -6.58
N VAL A 365 11.28 1.03 -5.65
CA VAL A 365 11.56 2.45 -5.97
C VAL A 365 12.96 2.62 -6.56
N SER A 366 13.97 1.88 -6.09
CA SER A 366 15.34 1.90 -6.64
C SER A 366 15.39 1.38 -8.07
N LEU A 367 14.74 0.24 -8.33
CA LEU A 367 14.69 -0.36 -9.66
C LEU A 367 13.96 0.55 -10.65
N ASN A 368 12.87 1.16 -10.20
CA ASN A 368 12.16 2.16 -10.98
C ASN A 368 13.06 3.35 -11.34
N SER A 369 13.66 3.99 -10.33
CA SER A 369 14.56 5.12 -10.53
C SER A 369 15.78 4.75 -11.40
N ALA A 370 16.30 3.53 -11.30
CA ALA A 370 17.40 3.06 -12.16
C ALA A 370 17.05 3.12 -13.67
N ALA A 371 15.82 2.80 -14.04
CA ALA A 371 15.38 2.90 -15.43
C ALA A 371 15.29 4.35 -15.92
N TYR A 372 14.81 5.26 -15.07
CA TYR A 372 14.76 6.70 -15.36
C TYR A 372 16.16 7.32 -15.43
N VAL A 373 17.04 7.01 -14.47
CA VAL A 373 18.43 7.45 -14.47
C VAL A 373 19.19 6.93 -15.70
N ALA A 374 19.00 5.67 -16.08
CA ALA A 374 19.62 5.13 -17.29
C ALA A 374 19.21 5.91 -18.55
N GLU A 375 17.95 6.31 -18.62
CA GLU A 375 17.43 7.12 -19.73
C GLU A 375 17.95 8.55 -19.70
N ILE A 376 18.06 9.15 -18.52
CA ILE A 376 18.65 10.48 -18.33
C ILE A 376 20.11 10.49 -18.81
N ILE A 377 20.91 9.50 -18.41
CA ILE A 377 22.31 9.37 -18.83
C ILE A 377 22.41 9.23 -20.35
N ARG A 378 21.60 8.34 -20.94
CA ARG A 378 21.55 8.14 -22.39
C ARG A 378 21.18 9.43 -23.12
N SER A 379 20.18 10.14 -22.63
CA SER A 379 19.70 11.38 -23.25
C SER A 379 20.72 12.51 -23.13
N GLY A 380 21.42 12.60 -21.99
CA GLY A 380 22.49 13.57 -21.78
C GLY A 380 23.72 13.34 -22.68
N ILE A 381 24.08 12.07 -22.93
CA ILE A 381 25.13 11.71 -23.89
C ILE A 381 24.70 12.06 -25.32
N ASN A 382 23.48 11.71 -25.70
CA ASN A 382 22.95 11.97 -27.04
C ASN A 382 22.67 13.46 -27.33
N ALA A 383 22.61 14.30 -26.29
CA ALA A 383 22.46 15.74 -26.44
C ALA A 383 23.74 16.44 -26.91
N ILE A 384 24.88 15.76 -26.89
CA ILE A 384 26.15 16.30 -27.41
C ILE A 384 26.17 16.20 -28.93
N ASP A 385 26.53 17.30 -29.60
CA ASP A 385 26.57 17.40 -31.05
C ASP A 385 27.51 16.33 -31.68
N ALA A 386 27.05 15.67 -32.74
CA ALA A 386 27.82 14.63 -33.42
C ALA A 386 29.16 15.16 -33.98
N GLY A 387 29.23 16.43 -34.36
CA GLY A 387 30.42 17.12 -34.81
C GLY A 387 31.57 17.13 -33.79
N GLN A 388 31.26 17.08 -32.48
CA GLN A 388 32.29 16.89 -31.45
C GLN A 388 32.99 15.54 -31.60
N THR A 389 32.22 14.50 -31.92
CA THR A 389 32.77 13.16 -32.17
C THR A 389 33.58 13.16 -33.46
N GLU A 390 33.07 13.76 -34.53
CA GLU A 390 33.76 13.84 -35.83
C GLU A 390 35.08 14.61 -35.73
N ALA A 391 35.08 15.79 -35.08
CA ALA A 391 36.28 16.60 -34.86
C ALA A 391 37.32 15.85 -34.02
N SER A 392 36.89 15.14 -32.97
CA SER A 392 37.78 14.31 -32.15
C SER A 392 38.46 13.21 -32.98
N ARG A 393 37.73 12.60 -33.92
CA ARG A 393 38.28 11.59 -34.83
C ARG A 393 39.24 12.18 -35.84
N SER A 394 38.98 13.38 -36.36
CA SER A 394 39.92 14.11 -37.22
C SER A 394 41.23 14.43 -36.50
N LEU A 395 41.20 14.62 -35.18
CA LEU A 395 42.38 14.82 -34.33
C LEU A 395 43.06 13.50 -33.88
N GLY A 396 42.61 12.34 -34.38
CA GLY A 396 43.21 11.04 -34.10
C GLY A 396 42.83 10.42 -32.74
N LEU A 397 41.85 10.97 -32.02
CA LEU A 397 41.42 10.42 -30.73
C LEU A 397 40.68 9.08 -30.91
N SER A 398 40.93 8.15 -29.98
CA SER A 398 40.21 6.87 -29.93
C SER A 398 38.76 7.06 -29.47
N GLN A 399 37.88 6.06 -29.70
CA GLN A 399 36.47 6.16 -29.26
C GLN A 399 36.37 6.34 -27.74
N HIS A 400 37.29 5.70 -27.04
CA HIS A 400 37.40 5.75 -25.60
C HIS A 400 37.85 7.13 -25.14
N ASP A 401 38.85 7.73 -25.78
CA ASP A 401 39.36 9.05 -25.42
C ASP A 401 38.33 10.14 -25.74
N THR A 402 37.66 10.05 -26.89
CA THR A 402 36.54 10.93 -27.24
C THR A 402 35.42 10.83 -26.19
N MET A 403 35.03 9.62 -25.80
CA MET A 403 33.99 9.43 -24.78
C MET A 403 34.42 9.99 -23.42
N ARG A 404 35.63 9.67 -22.96
CA ARG A 404 36.11 10.02 -21.62
C ARG A 404 36.43 11.50 -21.44
N TYR A 405 37.10 12.11 -22.42
CA TYR A 405 37.63 13.47 -22.28
C TYR A 405 36.76 14.55 -22.92
N ILE A 406 35.87 14.19 -23.86
CA ILE A 406 35.08 15.18 -24.61
C ILE A 406 33.59 15.01 -24.34
N ILE A 407 33.02 13.84 -24.61
CA ILE A 407 31.56 13.63 -24.50
C ILE A 407 31.11 13.58 -23.04
N LEU A 408 31.70 12.70 -22.21
CA LEU A 408 31.22 12.44 -20.85
C LEU A 408 31.26 13.70 -19.95
N PRO A 409 32.33 14.53 -19.94
CA PRO A 409 32.34 15.75 -19.14
C PRO A 409 31.23 16.74 -19.52
N GLN A 410 30.92 16.86 -20.81
CA GLN A 410 29.82 17.71 -21.29
C GLN A 410 28.46 17.08 -20.99
N ALA A 411 28.32 15.78 -21.22
CA ALA A 411 27.10 15.04 -20.92
C ALA A 411 26.75 15.12 -19.42
N LEU A 412 27.73 15.06 -18.52
CA LEU A 412 27.51 15.23 -17.07
C LEU A 412 26.86 16.58 -16.72
N LYS A 413 27.26 17.67 -17.40
CA LYS A 413 26.60 18.99 -17.23
C LYS A 413 25.13 18.95 -17.64
N ASN A 414 24.81 18.22 -18.72
CA ASN A 414 23.42 18.04 -19.20
C ASN A 414 22.59 17.08 -18.33
N ILE A 415 23.24 16.07 -17.74
CA ILE A 415 22.61 15.03 -16.92
C ILE A 415 22.19 15.58 -15.55
N TRP A 416 23.00 16.45 -14.95
CA TRP A 416 22.81 16.90 -13.57
C TRP A 416 21.44 17.55 -13.30
N PRO A 417 20.94 18.51 -14.11
CA PRO A 417 19.61 19.08 -13.89
C PRO A 417 18.50 18.02 -13.93
N ALA A 418 18.61 17.06 -14.86
CA ALA A 418 17.66 15.97 -14.98
C ALA A 418 17.69 15.00 -13.80
N LEU A 419 18.88 14.68 -13.25
CA LEU A 419 18.99 13.91 -12.01
C LEU A 419 18.38 14.63 -10.80
N GLY A 420 18.54 15.95 -10.72
CA GLY A 420 17.89 16.76 -9.69
C GLY A 420 16.36 16.67 -9.77
N ASN A 421 15.80 16.77 -10.97
CA ASN A 421 14.37 16.63 -11.20
C ASN A 421 13.85 15.22 -10.87
N GLU A 422 14.62 14.18 -11.21
CA GLU A 422 14.33 12.80 -10.82
C GLU A 422 14.25 12.65 -9.29
N PHE A 423 15.21 13.22 -8.55
CA PHE A 423 15.20 13.18 -7.10
C PHE A 423 13.95 13.87 -6.49
N ILE A 424 13.53 15.01 -7.04
CA ILE A 424 12.28 15.68 -6.62
C ILE A 424 11.04 14.83 -6.92
N SER A 425 10.99 14.19 -8.09
CA SER A 425 9.90 13.29 -8.47
C SER A 425 9.82 12.08 -7.52
N LEU A 426 10.98 11.49 -7.20
CA LEU A 426 11.08 10.32 -6.33
C LEU A 426 10.59 10.58 -4.90
N ILE A 427 10.68 11.82 -4.39
CA ILE A 427 10.06 12.19 -3.11
C ILE A 427 8.55 11.95 -3.14
N LYS A 428 7.88 12.34 -4.23
CA LYS A 428 6.43 12.19 -4.39
C LYS A 428 6.06 10.73 -4.68
N GLU A 429 6.80 10.08 -5.57
CA GLU A 429 6.53 8.70 -5.99
C GLU A 429 6.78 7.68 -4.88
N SER A 430 7.73 7.94 -3.99
CA SER A 430 7.96 7.10 -2.80
C SER A 430 6.70 6.91 -1.95
N SER A 431 5.72 7.81 -2.03
CA SER A 431 4.50 7.72 -1.23
C SER A 431 3.60 6.51 -1.54
N ILE A 432 3.79 5.90 -2.70
CA ILE A 432 3.05 4.71 -3.14
C ILE A 432 3.36 3.51 -2.24
N VAL A 433 4.52 3.47 -1.57
CA VAL A 433 4.90 2.41 -0.63
C VAL A 433 3.91 2.23 0.54
N SER A 434 3.10 3.26 0.84
CA SER A 434 2.04 3.19 1.86
C SER A 434 1.04 2.06 1.63
N ILE A 435 0.84 1.61 0.38
CA ILE A 435 -0.09 0.53 0.03
C ILE A 435 0.27 -0.82 0.65
N ILE A 436 1.57 -1.08 0.82
CA ILE A 436 2.09 -2.28 1.50
C ILE A 436 2.35 -2.02 3.00
N GLY A 437 1.76 -0.95 3.55
CA GLY A 437 1.85 -0.58 4.96
C GLY A 437 3.19 0.02 5.38
N VAL A 438 4.03 0.44 4.44
CA VAL A 438 5.26 1.16 4.78
C VAL A 438 4.89 2.54 5.31
N THR A 439 5.50 2.89 6.44
CA THR A 439 5.31 4.20 7.04
C THR A 439 5.99 5.26 6.19
N ASP A 440 5.23 6.10 5.50
CA ASP A 440 5.67 7.32 4.82
C ASP A 440 4.74 8.50 5.20
N LEU A 441 4.88 9.66 4.55
CA LEU A 441 4.01 10.81 4.79
C LEU A 441 2.53 10.55 4.44
N ILE A 442 2.21 9.82 3.36
CA ILE A 442 0.82 9.49 3.00
C ILE A 442 0.21 8.48 3.97
N TYR A 443 0.99 7.49 4.43
CA TYR A 443 0.55 6.59 5.49
C TYR A 443 0.20 7.38 6.75
N GLN A 444 1.09 8.26 7.21
CA GLN A 444 0.87 9.04 8.43
C GLN A 444 -0.30 10.02 8.29
N LEU A 445 -0.48 10.64 7.12
CA LEU A 445 -1.68 11.40 6.79
C LEU A 445 -2.96 10.59 7.05
N LYS A 446 -3.04 9.37 6.49
CA LYS A 446 -4.20 8.49 6.66
C LYS A 446 -4.41 8.08 8.12
N VAL A 447 -3.33 7.88 8.86
CA VAL A 447 -3.41 7.63 10.31
C VAL A 447 -4.07 8.80 11.04
N VAL A 448 -3.66 10.04 10.74
CA VAL A 448 -4.22 11.23 11.38
C VAL A 448 -5.69 11.42 10.98
N GLN A 449 -6.08 11.14 9.73
CA GLN A 449 -7.49 11.19 9.32
C GLN A 449 -8.36 10.20 10.09
N SER A 450 -7.89 8.95 10.23
CA SER A 450 -8.60 7.91 10.99
C SER A 450 -8.69 8.27 12.48
N ALA A 451 -7.62 8.78 13.07
CA ALA A 451 -7.58 9.14 14.49
C ALA A 451 -8.46 10.36 14.84
N THR A 452 -8.51 11.36 13.96
CA THR A 452 -9.21 12.63 14.21
C THR A 452 -10.60 12.72 13.63
N TYR A 453 -11.00 11.75 12.80
CA TYR A 453 -12.23 11.80 11.99
C TYR A 453 -12.28 13.01 11.03
N LYS A 454 -11.16 13.71 10.81
CA LYS A 454 -11.07 14.86 9.90
C LYS A 454 -10.54 14.44 8.54
N GLY A 455 -11.31 14.68 7.49
CA GLY A 455 -10.90 14.38 6.12
C GLY A 455 -9.88 15.38 5.55
N VAL A 456 -10.21 16.68 5.51
CA VAL A 456 -9.46 17.69 4.73
C VAL A 456 -8.22 18.22 5.44
N ALA A 457 -8.29 18.51 6.74
CA ALA A 457 -7.21 19.20 7.45
C ALA A 457 -5.86 18.45 7.40
N PRO A 458 -5.81 17.11 7.59
CA PRO A 458 -4.55 16.37 7.43
C PRO A 458 -3.99 16.44 6.01
N ILE A 459 -4.86 16.41 4.98
CA ILE A 459 -4.46 16.47 3.56
C ILE A 459 -3.77 17.81 3.28
N PHE A 460 -4.34 18.91 3.77
CA PHE A 460 -3.75 20.23 3.61
C PHE A 460 -2.36 20.32 4.23
N VAL A 461 -2.16 19.76 5.43
CA VAL A 461 -0.84 19.71 6.08
C VAL A 461 0.15 18.90 5.25
N ALA A 462 -0.24 17.71 4.78
CA ALA A 462 0.62 16.89 3.92
C ALA A 462 0.98 17.62 2.61
N MET A 463 0.03 18.34 2.01
CA MET A 463 0.25 19.16 0.82
C MET A 463 1.30 20.25 1.06
N VAL A 464 1.17 21.01 2.15
CA VAL A 464 2.14 22.06 2.54
C VAL A 464 3.51 21.45 2.79
N ILE A 465 3.60 20.30 3.46
CA ILE A 465 4.87 19.62 3.72
C ILE A 465 5.52 19.17 2.41
N TYR A 466 4.80 18.49 1.52
CA TYR A 466 5.35 18.09 0.21
C TYR A 466 5.79 19.30 -0.61
N PHE A 467 5.02 20.40 -0.58
CA PHE A 467 5.41 21.64 -1.23
C PHE A 467 6.71 22.19 -0.64
N ILE A 468 6.84 22.31 0.69
CA ILE A 468 8.06 22.80 1.34
C ILE A 468 9.25 21.91 0.97
N LEU A 469 9.12 20.58 1.10
CA LEU A 469 10.19 19.64 0.77
C LEU A 469 10.64 19.77 -0.68
N THR A 470 9.70 19.73 -1.62
CA THR A 470 10.01 19.77 -3.05
C THR A 470 10.48 21.14 -3.50
N PHE A 471 9.86 22.22 -3.04
CA PHE A 471 10.24 23.60 -3.39
C PHE A 471 11.62 23.97 -2.86
N SER A 472 11.93 23.65 -1.60
CA SER A 472 13.25 23.88 -1.02
C SER A 472 14.33 23.13 -1.79
N LEU A 473 14.06 21.87 -2.16
CA LEU A 473 14.98 21.07 -2.95
C LEU A 473 15.15 21.62 -4.37
N SER A 474 14.07 22.04 -5.04
CA SER A 474 14.15 22.70 -6.35
C SER A 474 14.97 23.98 -6.30
N LYS A 475 14.82 24.80 -5.26
CA LYS A 475 15.64 26.02 -5.09
C LYS A 475 17.12 25.70 -4.89
N LEU A 476 17.43 24.68 -4.11
CA LEU A 476 18.80 24.21 -3.91
C LEU A 476 19.41 23.71 -5.22
N LEU A 477 18.69 22.89 -5.97
CA LEU A 477 19.14 22.35 -7.26
C LEU A 477 19.37 23.46 -8.28
N ASN A 478 18.44 24.42 -8.40
CA ASN A 478 18.60 25.58 -9.29
C ASN A 478 19.81 26.44 -8.92
N HIS A 479 20.12 26.58 -7.62
CA HIS A 479 21.31 27.31 -7.19
C HIS A 479 22.60 26.59 -7.61
N ILE A 480 22.64 25.26 -7.47
CA ILE A 480 23.78 24.43 -7.89
C ILE A 480 23.91 24.47 -9.43
N GLU A 481 22.81 24.37 -10.16
CA GLU A 481 22.78 24.40 -11.63
C GLU A 481 23.36 25.70 -12.19
N ARG A 482 22.95 26.85 -11.64
CA ARG A 482 23.50 28.16 -12.06
C ARG A 482 25.01 28.26 -11.87
N LYS A 483 25.57 27.67 -10.81
CA LYS A 483 27.03 27.66 -10.60
C LYS A 483 27.76 26.82 -11.65
N MET A 484 27.16 25.74 -12.12
CA MET A 484 27.78 24.86 -13.14
C MET A 484 27.66 25.40 -14.56
N GLN A 485 26.65 26.23 -14.87
CA GLN A 485 26.54 26.88 -16.18
C GLN A 485 27.59 28.00 -16.35
N HIS A 486 28.15 28.50 -15.25
CA HIS A 486 29.18 29.53 -15.23
C HIS A 486 30.61 28.98 -14.98
N ALA A 487 30.78 27.67 -14.94
CA ALA A 487 32.05 26.94 -14.79
C ALA A 487 32.22 25.94 -15.93
#